data_AF-A0A1Z8U555-F1
#
_entry.id   AF-A0A1Z8U555-F1
#
_cell.length_a   1.000
_cell.length_b   1.000
_cell.length_c   1.000
_cell.angle_alpha   90.00
_cell.angle_beta   90.00
_cell.angle_gamma   90.00
#
_symmetry.space_group_name_H-M   'P 1'
#
loop_
_entity.id
_entity.type
_entity.pdbx_description
1 polymer ?
#
loop_
_entity_poly.entity_id
_entity_poly.type
_entity_poly.pdbx_seq_one_letter_code
_entity_poly.pdbx_strand_id
1 'polypeptide(L)'
;MRVLAVLFRIFSLLGLLALAALLWMKFDTQTKQQTSFLDEVIDDAYVILQSEKEAQWKDISEKKSAFNDVFDANEQVADGDENLLSIAVDSLRTSEDGIIRNQDYRERLDSVTKEYGPGSLYWDAENLIWKISDGYKLESPAGFRDPFEDDSKFPFKDLKKEDGTVIKGVPRHQRLRTVIGMFYKDRHDKYSEISKLRTMVVERDEELRQFQNMWAREKKLKEDTQDELADTQIKLKGVEADLANEKQERQNEKEAAEQQILVLNTRVGEMETEKQEKVKVHEAELDAINEEHREVLAKKQEEIRQADADGYKRGIEEMLSKQQGGEVAENDITEEVNPFLFKKADVGPPVMNELDVIAVTNQKQISDIGAPTTIARVDSKTGMMLLPFGQERGVAQGTVFTVWKDKREAARIRVQSSREGFLLAYILPRFGEPQKLRPGDSIYIIPELEQSL
;
A
#
# COMPACT_ATOMS: atom_id res chain seq x y z
N MET A 1 -10.01 -13.63 -122.23
CA MET A 1 -8.68 -13.00 -122.04
C MET A 1 -8.77 -11.59 -121.47
N ARG A 2 -8.74 -10.49 -122.26
CA ARG A 2 -8.53 -9.11 -121.75
C ARG A 2 -9.49 -8.68 -120.62
N VAL A 3 -10.80 -8.93 -120.74
CA VAL A 3 -11.79 -8.54 -119.71
C VAL A 3 -11.55 -9.23 -118.36
N LEU A 4 -11.20 -10.53 -118.36
CA LEU A 4 -10.86 -11.27 -117.14
C LEU A 4 -9.62 -10.68 -116.45
N ALA A 5 -8.61 -10.24 -117.21
CA ALA A 5 -7.43 -9.59 -116.64
C ALA A 5 -7.74 -8.20 -116.03
N VAL A 6 -8.71 -7.47 -116.58
CA VAL A 6 -9.21 -6.21 -116.00
C VAL A 6 -9.99 -6.49 -114.71
N LEU A 7 -10.89 -7.48 -114.72
CA LEU A 7 -11.63 -7.89 -113.51
C LEU A 7 -10.69 -8.35 -112.39
N PHE A 8 -9.69 -9.19 -112.69
CA PHE A 8 -8.69 -9.60 -111.69
C PHE A 8 -7.93 -8.42 -111.08
N ARG A 9 -7.57 -7.40 -111.89
CA ARG A 9 -6.92 -6.17 -111.39
C ARG A 9 -7.85 -5.37 -110.47
N ILE A 10 -9.13 -5.23 -110.84
CA ILE A 10 -10.14 -4.53 -110.01
C ILE A 10 -10.35 -5.29 -108.70
N PHE A 11 -10.52 -6.62 -108.73
CA PHE A 11 -10.65 -7.43 -107.52
C PHE A 11 -9.39 -7.40 -106.64
N SER A 12 -8.18 -7.39 -107.21
CA SER A 12 -6.95 -7.23 -106.41
C SER A 12 -6.85 -5.84 -105.77
N LEU A 13 -7.29 -4.78 -106.46
CA LEU A 13 -7.31 -3.42 -105.91
C LEU A 13 -8.34 -3.31 -104.77
N LEU A 14 -9.55 -3.82 -104.98
CA LEU A 14 -10.61 -3.85 -103.96
C LEU A 14 -10.21 -4.73 -102.77
N GLY A 15 -9.52 -5.85 -102.98
CA GLY A 15 -8.99 -6.69 -101.91
C GLY A 15 -7.92 -5.97 -101.08
N LEU A 16 -7.01 -5.22 -101.71
CA LEU A 16 -6.02 -4.39 -101.02
C LEU A 16 -6.68 -3.23 -100.25
N LEU A 17 -7.68 -2.57 -100.83
CA LEU A 17 -8.44 -1.50 -100.17
C LEU A 17 -9.25 -2.03 -98.98
N ALA A 18 -9.89 -3.20 -99.10
CA ALA A 18 -10.61 -3.85 -98.01
C ALA A 18 -9.65 -4.28 -96.89
N LEU A 19 -8.47 -4.82 -97.22
CA LEU A 19 -7.43 -5.15 -96.25
C LEU A 19 -6.92 -3.89 -95.53
N ALA A 20 -6.67 -2.80 -96.26
CA ALA A 20 -6.23 -1.53 -95.70
C ALA A 20 -7.30 -0.92 -94.77
N ALA A 21 -8.57 -0.94 -95.16
CA ALA A 21 -9.68 -0.48 -94.32
C ALA A 21 -9.85 -1.33 -93.05
N LEU A 22 -9.69 -2.66 -93.13
CA LEU A 22 -9.75 -3.56 -91.99
C LEU A 22 -8.56 -3.36 -91.03
N LEU A 23 -7.36 -3.15 -91.56
CA LEU A 23 -6.18 -2.79 -90.77
C LEU A 23 -6.35 -1.43 -90.09
N TRP A 24 -6.88 -0.43 -90.81
CA TRP A 24 -7.19 0.89 -90.26
C TRP A 24 -8.22 0.82 -89.13
N MET A 25 -9.34 0.12 -89.33
CA MET A 25 -10.35 -0.08 -88.27
C MET A 25 -9.75 -0.75 -87.03
N LYS A 26 -8.90 -1.78 -87.20
CA LYS A 26 -8.22 -2.42 -86.07
C LYS A 26 -7.23 -1.49 -85.35
N PHE A 27 -6.48 -0.68 -86.10
CA PHE A 27 -5.58 0.31 -85.54
C PHE A 27 -6.34 1.39 -84.76
N ASP A 28 -7.34 2.03 -85.37
CA ASP A 28 -8.21 3.03 -84.76
C ASP A 28 -8.90 2.51 -83.49
N THR A 29 -9.40 1.28 -83.52
CA THR A 29 -10.00 0.62 -82.33
C THR A 29 -8.97 0.43 -81.22
N GLN A 30 -7.76 -0.03 -81.56
CA GLN A 30 -6.68 -0.21 -80.58
C GLN A 30 -6.16 1.11 -80.02
N THR A 31 -6.10 2.18 -80.83
CA THR A 31 -5.73 3.52 -80.36
C THR A 31 -6.78 4.04 -79.38
N LYS A 32 -8.08 3.98 -79.72
CA LYS A 32 -9.18 4.39 -78.83
C LYS A 32 -9.22 3.59 -77.52
N GLN A 33 -8.97 2.28 -77.60
CA GLN A 33 -8.83 1.40 -76.44
C GLN A 33 -7.66 1.78 -75.52
N GLN A 34 -6.57 2.29 -76.09
CA GLN A 34 -5.40 2.74 -75.33
C GLN A 34 -5.58 4.15 -74.76
N THR A 35 -6.16 5.09 -75.49
CA THR A 35 -6.44 6.44 -74.97
C THR A 35 -7.46 6.37 -73.83
N SER A 36 -8.60 5.69 -74.01
CA SER A 36 -9.59 5.52 -72.93
C SER A 36 -8.99 4.92 -71.66
N PHE A 37 -8.09 3.93 -71.77
CA PHE A 37 -7.39 3.36 -70.62
C PHE A 37 -6.38 4.33 -69.98
N LEU A 38 -5.68 5.14 -70.77
CA LEU A 38 -4.76 6.16 -70.26
C LEU A 38 -5.50 7.30 -69.57
N ASP A 39 -6.59 7.78 -70.16
CA ASP A 39 -7.41 8.87 -69.61
C ASP A 39 -8.02 8.44 -68.25
N GLU A 40 -8.53 7.21 -68.16
CA GLU A 40 -9.03 6.57 -66.93
C GLU A 40 -7.95 6.49 -65.84
N VAL A 41 -6.77 5.95 -66.18
CA VAL A 41 -5.63 5.80 -65.24
C VAL A 41 -5.05 7.16 -64.83
N ILE A 42 -5.12 8.18 -65.68
CA ILE A 42 -4.67 9.53 -65.35
C ILE A 42 -5.65 10.17 -64.35
N ASP A 43 -6.96 10.07 -64.58
CA ASP A 43 -7.97 10.57 -63.63
C ASP A 43 -7.87 9.87 -62.27
N ASP A 44 -7.75 8.54 -62.25
CA ASP A 44 -7.45 7.76 -61.04
C ASP A 44 -6.19 8.28 -60.32
N ALA A 45 -5.11 8.51 -61.07
CA ALA A 45 -3.85 8.98 -60.52
C ALA A 45 -3.96 10.38 -59.90
N TYR A 46 -4.62 11.34 -60.56
CA TYR A 46 -4.83 12.67 -60.00
C TYR A 46 -5.61 12.62 -58.69
N VAL A 47 -6.72 11.86 -58.65
CA VAL A 47 -7.59 11.76 -57.47
C VAL A 47 -6.93 10.99 -56.31
N ILE A 48 -6.16 9.92 -56.60
CA ILE A 48 -5.63 9.02 -55.56
C ILE A 48 -4.21 9.40 -55.10
N LEU A 49 -3.35 9.88 -56.00
CA LEU A 49 -2.07 10.49 -55.62
C LEU A 49 -2.28 11.88 -55.01
N GLN A 50 -3.43 12.51 -55.29
CA GLN A 50 -3.89 13.77 -54.68
C GLN A 50 -2.95 14.93 -55.00
N SER A 51 -2.52 15.01 -56.26
CA SER A 51 -1.58 16.02 -56.78
C SER A 51 -2.06 17.46 -56.56
N GLU A 52 -3.37 17.70 -56.62
CA GLU A 52 -3.97 19.01 -56.36
C GLU A 52 -3.97 19.40 -54.87
N LYS A 53 -3.75 18.45 -53.95
CA LYS A 53 -3.75 18.69 -52.49
C LYS A 53 -2.38 19.08 -51.92
N GLU A 54 -1.49 19.64 -52.75
CA GLU A 54 -0.11 20.01 -52.36
C GLU A 54 -0.05 20.83 -51.06
N ALA A 55 -0.93 21.84 -50.91
CA ALA A 55 -0.99 22.66 -49.70
C ALA A 55 -1.35 21.86 -48.43
N GLN A 56 -2.20 20.83 -48.55
CA GLN A 56 -2.56 19.95 -47.43
C GLN A 56 -1.42 18.96 -47.11
N TRP A 57 -0.73 18.46 -48.13
CA TRP A 57 0.48 17.64 -47.94
C TRP A 57 1.63 18.43 -47.31
N LYS A 58 1.74 19.73 -47.60
CA LYS A 58 2.70 20.64 -46.95
C LYS A 58 2.40 20.82 -45.46
N ASP A 59 1.15 21.07 -45.07
CA ASP A 59 0.72 21.11 -43.66
C ASP A 59 1.01 19.78 -42.92
N ILE A 60 0.70 18.63 -43.53
CA ILE A 60 1.07 17.32 -42.98
C ILE A 60 2.58 17.17 -42.82
N SER A 61 3.38 17.65 -43.78
CA SER A 61 4.85 17.60 -43.68
C SER A 61 5.41 18.50 -42.57
N GLU A 62 4.83 19.69 -42.38
CA GLU A 62 5.23 20.63 -41.31
C GLU A 62 4.85 20.08 -39.93
N LYS A 63 3.63 19.56 -39.78
CA LYS A 63 3.19 18.88 -38.55
C LYS A 63 3.96 17.58 -38.29
N LYS A 64 4.42 16.88 -39.32
CA LYS A 64 5.31 15.71 -39.18
C LYS A 64 6.70 16.11 -38.70
N SER A 65 7.23 17.26 -39.13
CA SER A 65 8.43 17.83 -38.51
C SER A 65 8.16 18.07 -37.04
N ALA A 66 7.14 18.85 -36.69
CA ALA A 66 6.83 19.19 -35.30
C ALA A 66 6.64 17.97 -34.39
N PHE A 67 6.01 16.88 -34.87
CA PHE A 67 5.96 15.61 -34.13
C PHE A 67 7.34 14.99 -33.90
N ASN A 68 8.18 14.93 -34.94
CA ASN A 68 9.55 14.43 -34.81
C ASN A 68 10.39 15.35 -33.89
N ASP A 69 10.26 16.66 -34.02
CA ASP A 69 11.00 17.66 -33.24
C ASP A 69 10.69 17.53 -31.74
N VAL A 70 9.41 17.29 -31.38
CA VAL A 70 8.98 16.99 -29.99
C VAL A 70 9.45 15.61 -29.52
N PHE A 71 9.47 14.61 -30.41
CA PHE A 71 9.96 13.25 -30.10
C PHE A 71 11.47 13.23 -29.82
N ASP A 72 12.26 13.86 -30.69
CA ASP A 72 13.72 13.91 -30.61
C ASP A 72 14.21 14.84 -29.47
N ALA A 73 13.43 15.86 -29.10
CA ALA A 73 13.70 16.69 -27.93
C ALA A 73 13.53 15.91 -26.60
N ASN A 74 12.57 14.97 -26.55
CA ASN A 74 12.36 14.05 -25.43
C ASN A 74 12.32 14.74 -24.04
N GLU A 75 11.65 15.90 -23.98
CA GLU A 75 11.57 16.72 -22.76
C GLU A 75 10.71 16.06 -21.67
N GLN A 76 11.15 16.17 -20.41
CA GLN A 76 10.41 15.62 -19.27
C GLN A 76 9.21 16.51 -18.94
N VAL A 77 8.01 16.02 -19.23
CA VAL A 77 6.72 16.63 -18.84
C VAL A 77 6.42 16.31 -17.37
N ALA A 78 5.95 17.31 -16.61
CA ALA A 78 5.69 17.17 -15.18
C ALA A 78 4.36 16.45 -14.86
N ASP A 79 4.19 16.03 -13.60
CA ASP A 79 3.00 15.29 -13.14
C ASP A 79 1.77 16.19 -13.11
N GLY A 80 0.96 16.14 -14.18
CA GLY A 80 -0.26 16.95 -14.36
C GLY A 80 -0.27 17.84 -15.62
N ASP A 81 0.86 17.99 -16.31
CA ASP A 81 0.95 18.73 -17.57
C ASP A 81 0.52 17.87 -18.78
N GLU A 82 0.06 18.52 -19.86
CA GLU A 82 -0.36 17.82 -21.09
C GLU A 82 0.82 17.23 -21.86
N ASN A 83 0.67 16.02 -22.43
CA ASN A 83 1.72 15.43 -23.25
C ASN A 83 1.81 16.10 -24.63
N LEU A 84 2.83 16.95 -24.81
CA LEU A 84 3.20 17.60 -26.07
C LEU A 84 3.28 16.64 -27.27
N LEU A 85 3.75 15.41 -27.07
CA LEU A 85 3.88 14.41 -28.14
C LEU A 85 2.50 13.88 -28.58
N SER A 86 1.58 13.72 -27.63
CA SER A 86 0.18 13.33 -27.84
C SER A 86 -0.57 14.42 -28.61
N ILE A 87 -0.41 15.69 -28.20
CA ILE A 87 -0.92 16.88 -28.92
C ILE A 87 -0.38 16.95 -30.36
N ALA A 88 0.91 16.68 -30.55
CA ALA A 88 1.54 16.69 -31.87
C ALA A 88 0.98 15.57 -32.78
N VAL A 89 0.75 14.36 -32.26
CA VAL A 89 0.09 13.28 -33.00
C VAL A 89 -1.33 13.64 -33.37
N ASP A 90 -2.16 14.14 -32.46
CA ASP A 90 -3.56 14.45 -32.78
C ASP A 90 -3.70 15.64 -33.75
N SER A 91 -2.83 16.64 -33.65
CA SER A 91 -2.76 17.74 -34.64
C SER A 91 -2.39 17.24 -36.04
N LEU A 92 -1.41 16.33 -36.14
CA LEU A 92 -0.94 15.72 -37.38
C LEU A 92 -1.98 14.77 -37.98
N ARG A 93 -2.55 13.90 -37.14
CA ARG A 93 -3.63 12.97 -37.48
C ARG A 93 -4.88 13.69 -37.97
N THR A 94 -5.23 14.84 -37.40
CA THR A 94 -6.37 15.65 -37.86
C THR A 94 -6.20 16.08 -39.31
N SER A 95 -4.98 16.47 -39.71
CA SER A 95 -4.68 16.80 -41.11
C SER A 95 -4.61 15.57 -42.01
N GLU A 96 -4.00 14.47 -41.56
CA GLU A 96 -3.97 13.20 -42.30
C GLU A 96 -5.38 12.66 -42.56
N ASP A 97 -6.26 12.69 -41.54
CA ASP A 97 -7.63 12.19 -41.64
C ASP A 97 -8.46 13.04 -42.63
N GLY A 98 -8.20 14.36 -42.73
CA GLY A 98 -8.78 15.23 -43.76
C GLY A 98 -8.42 14.88 -45.21
N ILE A 99 -7.33 14.13 -45.44
CA ILE A 99 -6.94 13.62 -46.76
C ILE A 99 -7.31 12.14 -46.92
N ILE A 100 -7.01 11.30 -45.93
CA ILE A 100 -6.97 9.83 -46.02
C ILE A 100 -8.27 9.19 -45.49
N ARG A 101 -9.08 9.92 -44.70
CA ARG A 101 -10.43 9.51 -44.28
C ARG A 101 -11.57 10.21 -45.03
N ASN A 102 -11.26 11.14 -45.94
CA ASN A 102 -12.22 11.69 -46.89
C ASN A 102 -12.95 10.56 -47.65
N GLN A 103 -14.26 10.70 -47.80
CA GLN A 103 -15.14 9.67 -48.35
C GLN A 103 -14.86 9.42 -49.84
N ASP A 104 -14.77 10.48 -50.64
CA ASP A 104 -14.58 10.43 -52.09
C ASP A 104 -13.26 9.69 -52.45
N TYR A 105 -12.19 10.01 -51.73
CA TYR A 105 -10.90 9.32 -51.84
C TYR A 105 -11.00 7.84 -51.49
N ARG A 106 -11.74 7.47 -50.44
CA ARG A 106 -11.92 6.06 -50.02
C ARG A 106 -12.77 5.27 -51.00
N GLU A 107 -13.83 5.85 -51.52
CA GLU A 107 -14.69 5.21 -52.53
C GLU A 107 -13.95 5.04 -53.86
N ARG A 108 -13.21 6.06 -54.32
CA ARG A 108 -12.36 5.93 -55.52
C ARG A 108 -11.25 4.90 -55.30
N LEU A 109 -10.57 4.91 -54.15
CA LEU A 109 -9.55 3.92 -53.80
C LEU A 109 -10.12 2.49 -53.77
N ASP A 110 -11.27 2.25 -53.14
CA ASP A 110 -11.87 0.91 -53.19
C ASP A 110 -12.21 0.50 -54.63
N SER A 111 -12.78 1.41 -55.43
CA SER A 111 -13.18 1.10 -56.80
C SER A 111 -12.04 0.64 -57.71
N VAL A 112 -10.82 1.19 -57.55
CA VAL A 112 -9.65 0.84 -58.37
C VAL A 112 -8.77 -0.27 -57.76
N THR A 113 -8.87 -0.53 -56.45
CA THR A 113 -8.05 -1.55 -55.75
C THR A 113 -8.62 -2.96 -55.95
N LYS A 114 -8.84 -3.31 -57.22
CA LYS A 114 -9.59 -4.48 -57.69
C LYS A 114 -8.77 -5.31 -58.68
N GLU A 115 -9.05 -6.62 -58.72
CA GLU A 115 -8.43 -7.58 -59.63
C GLU A 115 -9.28 -7.72 -60.89
N TYR A 116 -8.70 -7.32 -62.03
CA TYR A 116 -9.36 -7.40 -63.33
C TYR A 116 -9.03 -8.73 -64.01
N GLY A 117 -9.63 -9.81 -63.52
CA GLY A 117 -9.41 -11.17 -64.04
C GLY A 117 -9.95 -11.44 -65.47
N PRO A 118 -9.80 -12.68 -65.99
CA PRO A 118 -10.11 -13.01 -67.38
C PRO A 118 -11.56 -12.69 -67.79
N GLY A 119 -11.72 -11.75 -68.72
CA GLY A 119 -13.04 -11.31 -69.21
C GLY A 119 -13.82 -10.40 -68.23
N SER A 120 -13.15 -9.83 -67.22
CA SER A 120 -13.69 -8.82 -66.31
C SER A 120 -14.22 -7.57 -67.02
N LEU A 121 -13.53 -7.15 -68.09
CA LEU A 121 -13.88 -5.99 -68.91
C LEU A 121 -14.22 -6.37 -70.35
N TYR A 122 -15.16 -5.63 -70.96
CA TYR A 122 -15.35 -5.54 -72.40
C TYR A 122 -15.15 -4.10 -72.90
N TRP A 123 -14.95 -3.96 -74.21
CA TRP A 123 -14.86 -2.66 -74.87
C TRP A 123 -16.24 -2.27 -75.42
N ASP A 124 -16.77 -1.15 -74.93
CA ASP A 124 -17.97 -0.52 -75.50
C ASP A 124 -17.54 0.33 -76.70
N ALA A 125 -17.89 -0.14 -77.90
CA ALA A 125 -17.55 0.53 -79.16
C ALA A 125 -18.47 1.71 -79.51
N GLU A 126 -19.60 1.88 -78.83
CA GLU A 126 -20.51 3.01 -79.02
C GLU A 126 -20.10 4.20 -78.15
N ASN A 127 -19.77 3.93 -76.89
CA ASN A 127 -19.38 4.94 -75.89
C ASN A 127 -17.86 5.14 -75.80
N LEU A 128 -17.05 4.33 -76.50
CA LEU A 128 -15.58 4.35 -76.54
C LEU A 128 -14.92 4.23 -75.16
N ILE A 129 -15.47 3.36 -74.31
CA ILE A 129 -15.00 3.13 -72.93
C ILE A 129 -14.90 1.64 -72.59
N TRP A 130 -14.05 1.32 -71.63
CA TRP A 130 -14.03 0.01 -70.99
C TRP A 130 -15.19 -0.11 -69.99
N LYS A 131 -15.91 -1.23 -70.01
CA LYS A 131 -17.01 -1.53 -69.06
C LYS A 131 -16.80 -2.88 -68.41
N ILE A 132 -17.24 -3.02 -67.16
CA ILE A 132 -17.28 -4.30 -66.44
C ILE A 132 -18.34 -5.18 -67.10
N SER A 133 -17.99 -6.44 -67.37
CA SER A 133 -18.90 -7.43 -67.97
C SER A 133 -20.11 -7.70 -67.08
N ASP A 134 -21.30 -7.79 -67.69
CA ASP A 134 -22.56 -8.00 -66.94
C ASP A 134 -22.50 -9.24 -66.03
N GLY A 135 -22.83 -9.06 -64.75
CA GLY A 135 -22.75 -10.10 -63.73
C GLY A 135 -21.34 -10.41 -63.21
N TYR A 136 -20.29 -9.77 -63.73
CA TYR A 136 -18.92 -9.91 -63.21
C TYR A 136 -18.74 -9.03 -61.96
N LYS A 137 -18.43 -9.66 -60.83
CA LYS A 137 -18.07 -8.94 -59.60
C LYS A 137 -16.54 -8.82 -59.52
N LEU A 138 -16.03 -7.60 -59.51
CA LEU A 138 -14.63 -7.34 -59.20
C LEU A 138 -14.38 -7.55 -57.69
N GLU A 139 -13.31 -8.27 -57.36
CA GLU A 139 -12.86 -8.47 -55.97
C GLU A 139 -11.49 -7.81 -55.78
N SER A 140 -11.07 -7.54 -54.54
CA SER A 140 -9.76 -6.95 -54.29
C SER A 140 -8.64 -8.00 -54.34
N PRO A 141 -7.44 -7.68 -54.87
CA PRO A 141 -6.35 -8.65 -55.00
C PRO A 141 -5.98 -9.31 -53.67
N ALA A 142 -5.71 -10.61 -53.71
CA ALA A 142 -5.41 -11.44 -52.54
C ALA A 142 -4.07 -11.10 -51.84
N GLY A 143 -3.28 -10.17 -52.38
CA GLY A 143 -2.03 -9.68 -51.81
C GLY A 143 -1.29 -8.75 -52.77
N PHE A 144 -0.01 -8.47 -52.47
CA PHE A 144 0.87 -7.61 -53.28
C PHE A 144 1.76 -8.39 -54.28
N ARG A 145 1.39 -9.62 -54.63
CA ARG A 145 2.02 -10.39 -55.73
C ARG A 145 1.17 -10.26 -56.98
N ASP A 146 1.77 -10.27 -58.17
CA ASP A 146 1.03 -10.25 -59.44
C ASP A 146 0.13 -11.51 -59.53
N PRO A 147 -1.22 -11.37 -59.53
CA PRO A 147 -2.11 -12.52 -59.64
C PRO A 147 -1.99 -13.22 -61.01
N PHE A 148 -1.38 -12.56 -62.00
CA PHE A 148 -1.25 -13.04 -63.38
C PHE A 148 0.19 -13.47 -63.75
N GLU A 149 1.06 -13.70 -62.76
CA GLU A 149 2.45 -14.17 -62.96
C GLU A 149 2.51 -15.49 -63.75
N ASP A 150 1.51 -16.38 -63.58
CA ASP A 150 1.41 -17.64 -64.30
C ASP A 150 0.71 -17.48 -65.67
N ASP A 151 1.50 -17.16 -66.69
CA ASP A 151 1.08 -17.08 -68.10
C ASP A 151 0.42 -18.37 -68.65
N SER A 152 0.58 -19.53 -68.00
CA SER A 152 -0.11 -20.78 -68.40
C SER A 152 -1.56 -20.84 -67.93
N LYS A 153 -1.89 -20.11 -66.84
CA LYS A 153 -3.26 -19.90 -66.34
C LYS A 153 -3.88 -18.62 -66.90
N PHE A 154 -3.08 -17.57 -67.06
CA PHE A 154 -3.53 -16.21 -67.37
C PHE A 154 -2.86 -15.63 -68.63
N PRO A 155 -2.96 -16.26 -69.81
CA PRO A 155 -2.24 -15.80 -71.00
C PRO A 155 -2.65 -14.38 -71.44
N PHE A 156 -1.80 -13.67 -72.18
CA PHE A 156 -2.12 -12.30 -72.66
C PHE A 156 -3.28 -12.21 -73.68
N LYS A 157 -3.71 -13.35 -74.23
CA LYS A 157 -4.77 -13.51 -75.24
C LYS A 157 -5.41 -14.89 -75.05
N ASP A 158 -6.64 -15.04 -75.54
CA ASP A 158 -7.35 -16.33 -75.48
C ASP A 158 -6.56 -17.45 -76.16
N LEU A 159 -6.19 -18.48 -75.39
CA LEU A 159 -5.52 -19.68 -75.89
C LEU A 159 -6.53 -20.81 -76.06
N LYS A 160 -6.66 -21.30 -77.30
CA LYS A 160 -7.36 -22.56 -77.57
C LYS A 160 -6.39 -23.72 -77.38
N LYS A 161 -6.79 -24.70 -76.57
CA LYS A 161 -6.08 -25.97 -76.38
C LYS A 161 -6.49 -26.99 -77.44
N GLU A 162 -5.69 -28.05 -77.57
CA GLU A 162 -5.95 -29.17 -78.50
C GLU A 162 -7.22 -29.95 -78.13
N ASP A 163 -7.63 -29.93 -76.86
CA ASP A 163 -8.90 -30.45 -76.35
C ASP A 163 -10.14 -29.60 -76.73
N GLY A 164 -9.94 -28.48 -77.44
CA GLY A 164 -10.98 -27.56 -77.85
C GLY A 164 -11.41 -26.55 -76.78
N THR A 165 -10.92 -26.65 -75.55
CA THR A 165 -11.18 -25.68 -74.48
C THR A 165 -10.45 -24.35 -74.75
N VAL A 166 -10.96 -23.28 -74.15
CA VAL A 166 -10.41 -21.93 -74.30
C VAL A 166 -10.04 -21.38 -72.93
N ILE A 167 -8.76 -21.12 -72.70
CA ILE A 167 -8.31 -20.29 -71.58
C ILE A 167 -8.50 -18.84 -72.02
N LYS A 168 -9.39 -18.10 -71.35
CA LYS A 168 -9.53 -16.65 -71.57
C LYS A 168 -8.26 -15.92 -71.15
N GLY A 169 -7.83 -14.96 -71.94
CA GLY A 169 -6.67 -14.15 -71.61
C GLY A 169 -6.96 -13.03 -70.59
N VAL A 170 -5.89 -12.53 -69.98
CA VAL A 170 -5.86 -11.25 -69.23
C VAL A 170 -5.00 -10.26 -70.02
N PRO A 171 -5.60 -9.39 -70.85
CA PRO A 171 -4.85 -8.43 -71.67
C PRO A 171 -4.08 -7.42 -70.83
N ARG A 172 -3.07 -6.78 -71.44
CA ARG A 172 -2.17 -5.82 -70.78
C ARG A 172 -2.90 -4.72 -70.00
N HIS A 173 -4.04 -4.22 -70.47
CA HIS A 173 -4.81 -3.18 -69.79
C HIS A 173 -5.54 -3.68 -68.52
N GLN A 174 -5.90 -4.96 -68.43
CA GLN A 174 -6.48 -5.57 -67.24
C GLN A 174 -5.39 -5.83 -66.18
N ARG A 175 -4.23 -6.35 -66.61
CA ARG A 175 -3.05 -6.49 -65.74
C ARG A 175 -2.58 -5.15 -65.18
N LEU A 176 -2.45 -4.12 -66.04
CA LEU A 176 -1.99 -2.80 -65.61
C LEU A 176 -2.94 -2.14 -64.61
N ARG A 177 -4.27 -2.16 -64.82
CA ARG A 177 -5.24 -1.67 -63.82
C ARG A 177 -5.04 -2.34 -62.45
N THR A 178 -4.95 -3.67 -62.46
CA THR A 178 -4.75 -4.47 -61.23
C THR A 178 -3.46 -4.07 -60.51
N VAL A 179 -2.34 -4.00 -61.23
CA VAL A 179 -1.02 -3.62 -60.66
C VAL A 179 -1.01 -2.16 -60.16
N ILE A 180 -1.65 -1.24 -60.87
CA ILE A 180 -1.78 0.17 -60.45
C ILE A 180 -2.65 0.28 -59.18
N GLY A 181 -3.77 -0.44 -59.13
CA GLY A 181 -4.60 -0.58 -57.93
C GLY A 181 -3.81 -1.15 -56.75
N MET A 182 -2.98 -2.18 -56.96
CA MET A 182 -2.10 -2.72 -55.92
C MET A 182 -1.11 -1.67 -55.39
N PHE A 183 -0.51 -0.83 -56.24
CA PHE A 183 0.35 0.28 -55.80
C PHE A 183 -0.40 1.34 -54.99
N TYR A 184 -1.63 1.70 -55.38
CA TYR A 184 -2.45 2.63 -54.61
C TYR A 184 -2.83 2.06 -53.23
N LYS A 185 -3.14 0.77 -53.16
CA LYS A 185 -3.41 0.07 -51.89
C LYS A 185 -2.16 0.02 -51.00
N ASP A 186 -1.00 -0.36 -51.54
CA ASP A 186 0.28 -0.38 -50.83
C ASP A 186 0.62 0.99 -50.22
N ARG A 187 0.43 2.07 -50.99
CA ARG A 187 0.59 3.44 -50.49
C ARG A 187 -0.37 3.77 -49.35
N HIS A 188 -1.65 3.41 -49.47
CA HIS A 188 -2.65 3.65 -48.41
C HIS A 188 -2.35 2.86 -47.13
N ASP A 189 -2.08 1.56 -47.27
CA ASP A 189 -1.79 0.67 -46.15
C ASP A 189 -0.53 1.11 -45.40
N LYS A 190 0.50 1.62 -46.10
CA LYS A 190 1.70 2.23 -45.49
C LYS A 190 1.41 3.51 -44.72
N TYR A 191 0.58 4.43 -45.21
CA TYR A 191 0.19 5.59 -44.39
C TYR A 191 -0.60 5.15 -43.14
N SER A 192 -1.50 4.16 -43.29
CA SER A 192 -2.26 3.58 -42.18
C SER A 192 -1.35 2.95 -41.12
N GLU A 193 -0.31 2.22 -41.54
CA GLU A 193 0.72 1.65 -40.67
C GLU A 193 1.56 2.74 -39.98
N ILE A 194 2.06 3.73 -40.71
CA ILE A 194 2.86 4.84 -40.15
C ILE A 194 2.04 5.70 -39.17
N SER A 195 0.72 5.84 -39.39
CA SER A 195 -0.18 6.49 -38.43
C SER A 195 -0.32 5.67 -37.14
N LYS A 196 -0.58 4.36 -37.24
CA LYS A 196 -0.63 3.45 -36.07
C LYS A 196 0.68 3.40 -35.28
N LEU A 197 1.82 3.35 -35.98
CA LEU A 197 3.15 3.34 -35.36
C LEU A 197 3.38 4.59 -34.51
N ARG A 198 2.96 5.77 -34.97
CA ARG A 198 3.05 7.02 -34.18
C ARG A 198 2.14 7.00 -32.95
N THR A 199 0.93 6.45 -33.06
CA THR A 199 0.04 6.26 -31.90
C THR A 199 0.66 5.34 -30.86
N MET A 200 1.20 4.18 -31.25
CA MET A 200 1.88 3.26 -30.31
C MET A 200 3.17 3.83 -29.72
N VAL A 201 3.83 4.79 -30.39
CA VAL A 201 4.95 5.55 -29.82
C VAL A 201 4.48 6.51 -28.73
N VAL A 202 3.35 7.21 -28.92
CA VAL A 202 2.74 8.06 -27.89
C VAL A 202 2.26 7.24 -26.69
N GLU A 203 1.51 6.14 -26.93
CA GLU A 203 1.03 5.26 -25.86
C GLU A 203 2.19 4.78 -24.96
N ARG A 204 3.31 4.39 -25.57
CA ARG A 204 4.52 3.96 -24.86
C ARG A 204 5.26 5.11 -24.15
N ASP A 205 5.27 6.30 -24.73
CA ASP A 205 5.84 7.50 -24.12
C ASP A 205 5.03 7.92 -22.88
N GLU A 206 3.71 7.87 -22.95
CA GLU A 206 2.79 8.11 -21.81
C GLU A 206 3.00 7.06 -20.70
N GLU A 207 3.12 5.77 -21.02
CA GLU A 207 3.50 4.72 -20.05
C GLU A 207 4.84 5.03 -19.38
N LEU A 208 5.89 5.34 -20.16
CA LEU A 208 7.23 5.62 -19.64
C LEU A 208 7.25 6.83 -18.70
N ARG A 209 6.49 7.89 -19.02
CA ARG A 209 6.35 9.08 -18.16
C ARG A 209 5.57 8.78 -16.89
N GLN A 210 4.53 7.94 -16.93
CA GLN A 210 3.86 7.47 -15.72
C GLN A 210 4.82 6.69 -14.80
N PHE A 211 5.69 5.84 -15.35
CA PHE A 211 6.73 5.15 -14.58
C PHE A 211 7.78 6.12 -14.00
N GLN A 212 8.22 7.13 -14.76
CA GLN A 212 9.13 8.17 -14.25
C GLN A 212 8.51 8.97 -13.09
N ASN A 213 7.24 9.39 -13.22
CA ASN A 213 6.54 10.15 -12.17
C ASN A 213 6.20 9.28 -10.95
N MET A 214 5.92 7.98 -11.11
CA MET A 214 5.86 7.05 -9.97
C MET A 214 7.23 6.94 -9.28
N TRP A 215 8.31 6.70 -10.02
CA TRP A 215 9.65 6.57 -9.44
C TRP A 215 10.14 7.85 -8.75
N ALA A 216 9.83 9.03 -9.29
CA ALA A 216 10.13 10.31 -8.65
C ALA A 216 9.38 10.49 -7.32
N ARG A 217 8.10 10.07 -7.25
CA ARG A 217 7.31 10.08 -6.02
C ARG A 217 7.81 9.06 -4.99
N GLU A 218 8.17 7.84 -5.41
CA GLU A 218 8.79 6.83 -4.53
C GLU A 218 10.15 7.28 -4.00
N LYS A 219 10.98 7.89 -4.86
CA LYS A 219 12.28 8.45 -4.46
C LYS A 219 12.09 9.54 -3.41
N LYS A 220 11.16 10.48 -3.63
CA LYS A 220 10.88 11.52 -2.64
C LYS A 220 10.35 10.94 -1.34
N LEU A 221 9.37 10.02 -1.38
CA LEU A 221 8.85 9.34 -0.19
C LEU A 221 9.98 8.65 0.60
N LYS A 222 10.95 8.06 -0.10
CA LYS A 222 12.12 7.43 0.53
C LYS A 222 13.07 8.46 1.16
N GLU A 223 13.25 9.62 0.55
CA GLU A 223 14.05 10.71 1.12
C GLU A 223 13.34 11.30 2.36
N ASP A 224 12.05 11.65 2.25
CA ASP A 224 11.21 12.12 3.36
C ASP A 224 11.23 11.14 4.56
N THR A 225 11.08 9.83 4.30
CA THR A 225 11.10 8.79 5.37
C THR A 225 12.49 8.45 5.90
N GLN A 226 13.57 8.73 5.15
CA GLN A 226 14.94 8.62 5.67
C GLN A 226 15.27 9.78 6.62
N ASP A 227 14.79 10.98 6.32
CA ASP A 227 14.91 12.14 7.20
C ASP A 227 14.08 11.94 8.49
N GLU A 228 12.83 11.47 8.40
CA GLU A 228 12.03 11.10 9.60
C GLU A 228 12.72 10.03 10.47
N LEU A 229 13.40 9.05 9.85
CA LEU A 229 14.13 8.01 10.57
C LEU A 229 15.39 8.56 11.26
N ALA A 230 16.12 9.48 10.63
CA ALA A 230 17.24 10.17 11.25
C ALA A 230 16.78 11.02 12.44
N ASP A 231 15.69 11.78 12.26
CA ASP A 231 15.13 12.70 13.25
C ASP A 231 14.56 11.96 14.47
N THR A 232 13.94 10.79 14.25
CA THR A 232 13.52 9.89 15.35
C THR A 232 14.70 9.18 16.03
N GLN A 233 15.76 8.81 15.31
CA GLN A 233 16.97 8.24 15.92
C GLN A 233 17.71 9.26 16.81
N ILE A 234 17.71 10.55 16.43
CA ILE A 234 18.26 11.64 17.27
C ILE A 234 17.43 11.78 18.56
N LYS A 235 16.09 11.82 18.45
CA LYS A 235 15.19 11.89 19.61
C LYS A 235 15.34 10.69 20.55
N LEU A 236 15.47 9.48 20.01
CA LEU A 236 15.72 8.27 20.79
C LEU A 236 17.00 8.40 21.62
N LYS A 237 18.12 8.81 21.01
CA LYS A 237 19.40 8.98 21.70
C LYS A 237 19.36 10.06 22.80
N GLY A 238 18.54 11.10 22.61
CA GLY A 238 18.24 12.08 23.66
C GLY A 238 17.58 11.41 24.87
N VAL A 239 16.47 10.71 24.65
CA VAL A 239 15.73 10.00 25.70
C VAL A 239 16.56 8.89 26.36
N GLU A 240 17.44 8.20 25.63
CA GLU A 240 18.39 7.23 26.18
C GLU A 240 19.42 7.88 27.12
N ALA A 241 19.91 9.08 26.78
CA ALA A 241 20.81 9.85 27.63
C ALA A 241 20.09 10.43 28.87
N ASP A 242 18.89 10.98 28.70
CA ASP A 242 18.07 11.49 29.80
C ASP A 242 17.70 10.37 30.79
N LEU A 243 17.35 9.17 30.28
CA LEU A 243 17.09 7.99 31.09
C LEU A 243 18.35 7.45 31.80
N ALA A 244 19.53 7.63 31.21
CA ALA A 244 20.80 7.30 31.87
C ALA A 244 21.10 8.28 33.03
N ASN A 245 20.87 9.59 32.80
CA ASN A 245 21.00 10.62 33.82
C ASN A 245 20.01 10.38 34.98
N GLU A 246 18.72 10.16 34.70
CA GLU A 246 17.68 9.90 35.71
C GLU A 246 17.99 8.66 36.57
N LYS A 247 18.55 7.60 35.96
CA LYS A 247 19.03 6.42 36.70
C LYS A 247 20.21 6.74 37.61
N GLN A 248 21.16 7.55 37.14
CA GLN A 248 22.30 7.97 37.95
C GLN A 248 21.86 8.89 39.10
N GLU A 249 20.95 9.83 38.85
CA GLU A 249 20.37 10.70 39.87
C GLU A 249 19.63 9.89 40.93
N ARG A 250 18.73 8.97 40.54
CA ARG A 250 18.04 8.09 41.50
C ARG A 250 18.96 7.12 42.23
N GLN A 251 20.11 6.75 41.66
CA GLN A 251 21.14 6.02 42.40
C GLN A 251 21.83 6.93 43.44
N ASN A 252 22.24 8.15 43.06
CA ASN A 252 22.84 9.13 43.97
C ASN A 252 21.89 9.49 45.13
N GLU A 253 20.60 9.69 44.86
CA GLU A 253 19.56 9.92 45.86
C GLU A 253 19.44 8.75 46.83
N LYS A 254 19.44 7.51 46.33
CA LYS A 254 19.37 6.30 47.14
C LYS A 254 20.60 6.12 48.02
N GLU A 255 21.80 6.36 47.49
CA GLU A 255 23.05 6.32 48.25
C GLU A 255 23.09 7.42 49.33
N ALA A 256 22.61 8.63 49.02
CA ALA A 256 22.48 9.71 50.00
C ALA A 256 21.45 9.40 51.10
N ALA A 257 20.32 8.77 50.74
CA ALA A 257 19.31 8.32 51.70
C ALA A 257 19.84 7.18 52.60
N GLU A 258 20.59 6.22 52.05
CA GLU A 258 21.23 5.15 52.82
C GLU A 258 22.30 5.72 53.78
N GLN A 259 23.07 6.73 53.37
CA GLN A 259 23.98 7.44 54.27
C GLN A 259 23.24 8.18 55.40
N GLN A 260 22.13 8.87 55.10
CA GLN A 260 21.31 9.53 56.14
C GLN A 260 20.71 8.51 57.12
N ILE A 261 20.21 7.37 56.64
CA ILE A 261 19.70 6.28 57.47
C ILE A 261 20.81 5.71 58.36
N LEU A 262 22.03 5.53 57.83
CA LEU A 262 23.18 5.07 58.61
C LEU A 262 23.55 6.06 59.72
N VAL A 263 23.65 7.35 59.41
CA VAL A 263 23.94 8.41 60.41
C VAL A 263 22.85 8.49 61.48
N LEU A 264 21.58 8.36 61.10
CA LEU A 264 20.46 8.32 62.05
C LEU A 264 20.53 7.08 62.94
N ASN A 265 20.84 5.90 62.39
CA ASN A 265 20.99 4.67 63.16
C ASN A 265 22.18 4.72 64.13
N THR A 266 23.33 5.26 63.70
CA THR A 266 24.47 5.51 64.60
C THR A 266 24.07 6.43 65.74
N ARG A 267 23.40 7.55 65.45
CA ARG A 267 22.94 8.51 66.46
C ARG A 267 21.89 7.93 67.41
N VAL A 268 21.01 7.04 66.93
CA VAL A 268 20.08 6.30 67.80
C VAL A 268 20.84 5.37 68.74
N GLY A 269 21.85 4.64 68.24
CA GLY A 269 22.74 3.82 69.08
C GLY A 269 23.49 4.65 70.13
N GLU A 270 24.05 5.79 69.74
CA GLU A 270 24.69 6.75 70.66
C GLU A 270 23.71 7.22 71.76
N MET A 271 22.50 7.63 71.40
CA MET A 271 21.46 8.04 72.35
C MET A 271 20.99 6.88 73.26
N GLU A 272 20.97 5.63 72.77
CA GLU A 272 20.70 4.46 73.60
C GLU A 272 21.85 4.17 74.58
N THR A 273 23.12 4.35 74.18
CA THR A 273 24.26 4.25 75.10
C THR A 273 24.27 5.37 76.13
N GLU A 274 24.05 6.63 75.75
CA GLU A 274 23.89 7.74 76.69
C GLU A 274 22.75 7.48 77.69
N LYS A 275 21.63 6.92 77.23
CA LYS A 275 20.50 6.56 78.08
C LYS A 275 20.89 5.48 79.09
N GLN A 276 21.63 4.44 78.68
CA GLN A 276 22.12 3.40 79.58
C GLN A 276 23.13 3.96 80.59
N GLU A 277 24.02 4.86 80.19
CA GLU A 277 24.94 5.53 81.11
C GLU A 277 24.22 6.43 82.11
N LYS A 278 23.25 7.24 81.66
CA LYS A 278 22.42 8.08 82.53
C LYS A 278 21.57 7.26 83.50
N VAL A 279 21.06 6.10 83.09
CA VAL A 279 20.39 5.14 83.99
C VAL A 279 21.37 4.62 85.05
N LYS A 280 22.56 4.14 84.67
CA LYS A 280 23.58 3.66 85.62
C LYS A 280 24.06 4.72 86.61
N VAL A 281 24.22 5.97 86.15
CA VAL A 281 24.55 7.10 87.02
C VAL A 281 23.40 7.34 88.01
N HIS A 282 22.15 7.31 87.56
CA HIS A 282 21.00 7.50 88.44
C HIS A 282 20.77 6.33 89.41
N GLU A 283 21.05 5.10 89.00
CA GLU A 283 21.08 3.92 89.89
C GLU A 283 22.15 4.09 90.98
N ALA A 284 23.36 4.55 90.62
CA ALA A 284 24.41 4.86 91.59
C ALA A 284 24.09 6.06 92.51
N GLU A 285 23.37 7.08 92.02
CA GLU A 285 22.82 8.16 92.84
C GLU A 285 21.80 7.63 93.85
N LEU A 286 20.88 6.75 93.42
CA LEU A 286 19.88 6.13 94.29
C LEU A 286 20.53 5.22 95.34
N ASP A 287 21.55 4.43 94.99
CA ASP A 287 22.30 3.62 95.94
C ASP A 287 23.08 4.48 96.95
N ALA A 288 23.71 5.58 96.51
CA ALA A 288 24.37 6.52 97.41
C ALA A 288 23.38 7.19 98.38
N ILE A 289 22.20 7.59 97.91
CA ILE A 289 21.12 8.14 98.75
C ILE A 289 20.59 7.07 99.72
N ASN A 290 20.46 5.82 99.29
CA ASN A 290 20.08 4.69 100.15
C ASN A 290 21.14 4.42 101.24
N GLU A 291 22.42 4.55 100.92
CA GLU A 291 23.52 4.38 101.88
C GLU A 291 23.61 5.56 102.88
N GLU A 292 23.44 6.80 102.43
CA GLU A 292 23.26 7.95 103.34
C GLU A 292 22.04 7.75 104.26
N HIS A 293 20.91 7.26 103.72
CA HIS A 293 19.73 6.93 104.52
C HIS A 293 20.02 5.81 105.54
N ARG A 294 20.82 4.80 105.20
CA ARG A 294 21.29 3.77 106.15
C ARG A 294 22.18 4.37 107.23
N GLU A 295 23.12 5.25 106.90
CA GLU A 295 23.93 5.95 107.89
C GLU A 295 23.09 6.82 108.83
N VAL A 296 22.10 7.54 108.31
CA VAL A 296 21.19 8.38 109.11
C VAL A 296 20.30 7.52 110.02
N LEU A 297 19.83 6.36 109.55
CA LEU A 297 19.13 5.39 110.38
C LEU A 297 20.03 4.79 111.47
N ALA A 298 21.28 4.43 111.16
CA ALA A 298 22.24 3.93 112.13
C ALA A 298 22.58 4.99 113.20
N LYS A 299 22.81 6.25 112.80
CA LYS A 299 23.02 7.38 113.72
C LYS A 299 21.82 7.59 114.64
N LYS A 300 20.59 7.46 114.13
CA LYS A 300 19.37 7.52 114.96
C LYS A 300 19.18 6.29 115.86
N GLN A 301 19.62 5.11 115.45
CA GLN A 301 19.65 3.93 116.32
C GLN A 301 20.68 4.10 117.46
N GLU A 302 21.81 4.78 117.19
CA GLU A 302 22.79 5.16 118.21
C GLU A 302 22.22 6.20 119.20
N GLU A 303 21.43 7.18 118.74
CA GLU A 303 20.68 8.11 119.60
C GLU A 303 19.62 7.39 120.45
N ILE A 304 18.86 6.45 119.87
CA ILE A 304 17.89 5.61 120.61
C ILE A 304 18.62 4.79 121.69
N ARG A 305 19.78 4.21 121.36
CA ARG A 305 20.59 3.42 122.31
C ARG A 305 21.12 4.27 123.48
N GLN A 306 21.30 5.57 123.29
CA GLN A 306 21.62 6.51 124.39
C GLN A 306 20.37 6.89 125.20
N ALA A 307 19.21 7.07 124.57
CA ALA A 307 17.95 7.31 125.27
C ALA A 307 17.50 6.12 126.14
N ASP A 308 17.67 4.89 125.66
CA ASP A 308 17.37 3.66 126.42
C ASP A 308 18.25 3.51 127.67
N ALA A 309 19.50 3.99 127.61
CA ALA A 309 20.42 3.97 128.75
C ALA A 309 19.94 4.89 129.91
N ASP A 310 19.34 6.04 129.60
CA ASP A 310 18.70 6.91 130.59
C ASP A 310 17.32 6.38 131.03
N GLY A 311 16.60 5.68 130.13
CA GLY A 311 15.34 5.00 130.45
C GLY A 311 15.49 3.93 131.55
N TYR A 312 16.62 3.22 131.59
CA TYR A 312 16.85 2.11 132.52
C TYR A 312 16.85 2.50 134.02
N LYS A 313 16.95 3.80 134.35
CA LYS A 313 16.77 4.31 135.73
C LYS A 313 15.32 4.55 136.14
N ARG A 314 14.35 4.40 135.23
CA ARG A 314 12.91 4.63 135.48
C ARG A 314 12.05 3.37 135.35
N GLY A 315 12.60 2.27 134.84
CA GLY A 315 11.89 1.00 134.60
C GLY A 315 11.85 0.00 135.77
N ILE A 316 12.28 0.37 136.98
CA ILE A 316 12.31 -0.56 138.14
C ILE A 316 10.92 -0.74 138.79
N GLU A 317 9.97 0.17 138.55
CA GLU A 317 8.68 0.22 139.27
C GLU A 317 7.48 -0.43 138.54
N GLU A 318 7.62 -0.92 137.31
CA GLU A 318 6.50 -1.46 136.53
C GLU A 318 6.71 -2.88 135.92
N MET A 319 7.62 -3.67 136.50
CA MET A 319 7.69 -5.12 136.22
C MET A 319 6.64 -5.91 137.01
N LEU A 320 5.37 -5.98 136.56
CA LEU A 320 4.43 -7.02 137.05
C LEU A 320 3.18 -7.36 136.19
N SER A 321 3.33 -7.55 134.87
CA SER A 321 2.29 -8.22 134.05
C SER A 321 2.86 -9.25 133.04
N LYS A 322 3.33 -10.39 133.59
CA LYS A 322 3.44 -11.67 132.87
C LYS A 322 2.03 -12.13 132.42
N GLN A 323 1.77 -12.98 131.42
CA GLN A 323 2.56 -13.85 130.51
C GLN A 323 1.57 -14.26 129.36
N GLN A 324 1.88 -14.66 128.12
CA GLN A 324 3.09 -14.95 127.31
C GLN A 324 3.04 -14.06 126.02
N GLY A 325 3.85 -14.13 124.94
CA GLY A 325 4.82 -15.13 124.43
C GLY A 325 4.18 -16.10 123.40
N GLY A 326 4.70 -16.31 122.19
CA GLY A 326 5.94 -15.79 121.59
C GLY A 326 6.36 -16.53 120.29
N GLU A 327 7.43 -16.02 119.65
CA GLU A 327 8.33 -16.72 118.68
C GLU A 327 7.77 -17.18 117.30
N VAL A 328 8.54 -17.27 116.20
CA VAL A 328 9.79 -16.59 115.69
C VAL A 328 10.00 -17.01 114.20
N ALA A 329 10.83 -16.28 113.42
CA ALA A 329 11.44 -16.72 112.12
C ALA A 329 10.50 -16.96 110.89
N GLU A 330 10.94 -16.98 109.61
CA GLU A 330 12.17 -16.45 108.94
C GLU A 330 11.95 -16.23 107.42
N ASN A 331 12.94 -15.52 106.83
CA ASN A 331 13.40 -15.35 105.44
C ASN A 331 12.89 -16.26 104.29
N ASP A 332 12.71 -15.65 103.10
CA ASP A 332 13.43 -15.90 101.81
C ASP A 332 12.55 -15.47 100.61
N ILE A 333 12.94 -14.49 99.77
CA ILE A 333 13.93 -14.50 98.67
C ILE A 333 13.49 -15.30 97.43
N THR A 334 13.19 -14.57 96.36
CA THR A 334 13.46 -14.77 94.90
C THR A 334 12.63 -13.70 94.15
N GLU A 335 13.10 -12.94 93.16
CA GLU A 335 13.70 -13.31 91.86
C GLU A 335 12.74 -14.17 91.00
N GLU A 336 12.60 -13.98 89.69
CA GLU A 336 13.43 -13.26 88.71
C GLU A 336 12.53 -12.57 87.65
N VAL A 337 13.13 -11.94 86.63
CA VAL A 337 12.41 -11.17 85.57
C VAL A 337 12.71 -11.76 84.19
N ASN A 338 11.81 -11.51 83.21
CA ASN A 338 12.07 -11.60 81.75
C ASN A 338 12.17 -13.04 81.17
N PRO A 339 12.33 -13.26 79.84
CA PRO A 339 12.16 -12.34 78.69
C PRO A 339 11.46 -12.90 77.41
N PHE A 340 11.28 -12.01 76.42
CA PHE A 340 11.36 -12.22 74.94
C PHE A 340 10.23 -12.85 74.06
N LEU A 341 9.68 -11.96 73.19
CA LEU A 341 9.73 -11.95 71.70
C LEU A 341 8.71 -12.71 70.78
N PHE A 342 8.06 -11.89 69.93
CA PHE A 342 7.48 -12.17 68.59
C PHE A 342 6.29 -13.17 68.50
N LYS A 343 5.47 -13.26 67.45
CA LYS A 343 5.46 -12.71 66.05
C LYS A 343 4.06 -12.17 65.64
N LYS A 344 4.04 -11.49 64.48
CA LYS A 344 2.89 -11.12 63.63
C LYS A 344 1.80 -12.23 63.52
N ALA A 345 0.53 -11.82 63.39
CA ALA A 345 -0.25 -11.95 62.14
C ALA A 345 -1.62 -11.24 62.24
N ASP A 346 -2.13 -10.77 61.10
CA ASP A 346 -3.48 -10.21 60.93
C ASP A 346 -4.54 -11.29 60.64
N VAL A 347 -5.77 -10.83 60.38
CA VAL A 347 -6.91 -11.53 59.74
C VAL A 347 -7.78 -12.39 60.66
N GLY A 348 -8.69 -11.71 61.35
CA GLY A 348 -10.10 -12.15 61.42
C GLY A 348 -10.90 -11.56 60.24
N PRO A 349 -11.96 -12.23 59.74
CA PRO A 349 -12.80 -11.78 58.60
C PRO A 349 -13.95 -10.84 59.10
N PRO A 350 -14.99 -10.41 58.33
CA PRO A 350 -15.44 -10.87 56.99
C PRO A 350 -16.01 -9.79 56.03
N VAL A 351 -16.73 -10.27 54.99
CA VAL A 351 -17.79 -9.61 54.17
C VAL A 351 -17.36 -8.76 52.96
N MET A 352 -17.82 -9.18 51.78
CA MET A 352 -17.82 -8.38 50.54
C MET A 352 -18.84 -7.24 50.63
N ASN A 353 -18.46 -6.04 50.18
CA ASN A 353 -19.39 -4.93 49.95
C ASN A 353 -19.40 -4.52 48.46
N GLU A 354 -20.53 -3.99 48.00
CA GLU A 354 -20.71 -3.57 46.59
C GLU A 354 -19.77 -2.42 46.15
N LEU A 355 -19.05 -1.82 47.09
CA LEU A 355 -18.02 -0.79 46.86
C LEU A 355 -16.77 -1.34 46.13
N ASP A 356 -16.41 -2.62 46.25
CA ASP A 356 -15.25 -3.17 45.52
C ASP A 356 -15.47 -3.19 44.00
N VAL A 357 -16.72 -3.28 43.56
CA VAL A 357 -17.10 -3.16 42.13
C VAL A 357 -16.84 -1.74 41.60
N ILE A 358 -16.90 -0.74 42.48
CA ILE A 358 -16.62 0.68 42.19
C ILE A 358 -15.11 0.98 42.28
N ALA A 359 -14.36 0.21 43.06
CA ALA A 359 -12.90 0.30 43.10
C ALA A 359 -12.25 -0.15 41.78
N VAL A 360 -12.71 -1.26 41.19
CA VAL A 360 -12.20 -1.80 39.92
C VAL A 360 -12.42 -0.82 38.74
N THR A 361 -13.49 -0.03 38.74
CA THR A 361 -13.78 0.91 37.64
C THR A 361 -12.84 2.11 37.56
N ASN A 362 -12.05 2.39 38.61
CA ASN A 362 -11.12 3.52 38.70
C ASN A 362 -9.63 3.13 38.60
N GLN A 363 -9.30 1.86 38.35
CA GLN A 363 -7.90 1.45 38.14
C GLN A 363 -7.38 1.94 36.76
N LYS A 364 -6.18 2.56 36.76
CA LYS A 364 -5.47 3.00 35.54
C LYS A 364 -4.87 1.86 34.70
N GLN A 365 -5.05 0.60 35.10
CA GLN A 365 -4.61 -0.57 34.36
C GLN A 365 -5.68 -1.66 34.48
N ILE A 366 -5.83 -2.49 33.45
CA ILE A 366 -6.69 -3.69 33.52
C ILE A 366 -5.99 -4.70 34.43
N SER A 367 -6.55 -4.94 35.61
CA SER A 367 -6.10 -6.01 36.52
C SER A 367 -6.60 -7.38 36.05
N ASP A 368 -6.02 -8.46 36.59
CA ASP A 368 -6.33 -9.86 36.22
C ASP A 368 -7.82 -10.24 36.41
N ILE A 369 -8.56 -9.44 37.21
CA ILE A 369 -10.00 -9.58 37.42
C ILE A 369 -10.79 -9.22 36.14
N GLY A 370 -10.23 -8.37 35.26
CA GLY A 370 -10.81 -7.96 33.99
C GLY A 370 -11.53 -6.61 34.00
N ALA A 371 -11.87 -6.11 32.82
CA ALA A 371 -12.53 -4.82 32.62
C ALA A 371 -13.87 -4.94 31.87
N PRO A 372 -14.97 -4.31 32.35
CA PRO A 372 -16.22 -4.19 31.62
C PRO A 372 -16.10 -3.11 30.52
N THR A 373 -16.69 -3.36 29.35
CA THR A 373 -16.65 -2.43 28.21
C THR A 373 -17.78 -2.73 27.22
N THR A 374 -17.96 -1.87 26.22
CA THR A 374 -18.98 -2.04 25.17
C THR A 374 -18.32 -2.06 23.78
N ILE A 375 -18.84 -2.89 22.88
CA ILE A 375 -18.33 -2.96 21.51
C ILE A 375 -18.71 -1.69 20.75
N ALA A 376 -17.72 -0.85 20.42
CA ALA A 376 -17.97 0.39 19.65
C ALA A 376 -18.21 0.09 18.16
N ARG A 377 -17.43 -0.85 17.59
CA ARG A 377 -17.64 -1.33 16.20
C ARG A 377 -17.07 -2.73 16.01
N VAL A 378 -17.70 -3.53 15.15
CA VAL A 378 -17.14 -4.79 14.59
C VAL A 378 -17.34 -4.75 13.09
N ASP A 379 -16.30 -5.15 12.34
CA ASP A 379 -16.44 -5.57 10.95
C ASP A 379 -16.47 -7.10 10.88
N SER A 380 -17.62 -7.64 10.46
CA SER A 380 -17.87 -9.07 10.37
C SER A 380 -17.16 -9.76 9.20
N LYS A 381 -16.58 -9.00 8.25
CA LYS A 381 -15.76 -9.56 7.14
C LYS A 381 -14.30 -9.75 7.52
N THR A 382 -13.71 -8.78 8.21
CA THR A 382 -12.29 -8.81 8.59
C THR A 382 -12.04 -9.36 9.99
N GLY A 383 -13.08 -9.43 10.85
CA GLY A 383 -12.94 -9.79 12.25
C GLY A 383 -12.34 -8.68 13.13
N MET A 384 -12.23 -7.47 12.60
CA MET A 384 -11.73 -6.30 13.33
C MET A 384 -12.78 -5.76 14.29
N MET A 385 -12.33 -5.37 15.49
CA MET A 385 -13.14 -4.81 16.57
C MET A 385 -12.51 -3.52 17.09
N LEU A 386 -13.34 -2.49 17.27
CA LEU A 386 -12.99 -1.22 17.91
C LEU A 386 -13.64 -1.19 19.30
N LEU A 387 -12.84 -0.85 20.32
CA LEU A 387 -13.26 -0.79 21.72
C LEU A 387 -12.92 0.58 22.36
N PRO A 388 -13.79 1.12 23.24
CA PRO A 388 -13.68 2.48 23.81
C PRO A 388 -12.84 2.50 25.11
N PHE A 389 -11.61 2.00 25.02
CA PHE A 389 -10.53 2.16 25.99
C PHE A 389 -9.23 1.87 25.26
N GLY A 390 -8.07 2.32 25.75
CA GLY A 390 -6.80 1.98 25.10
C GLY A 390 -5.57 2.10 26.01
N GLN A 391 -4.54 2.81 25.53
CA GLN A 391 -3.22 2.87 26.16
C GLN A 391 -3.27 3.41 27.60
N GLU A 392 -4.25 4.28 27.89
CA GLU A 392 -4.56 4.81 29.23
C GLU A 392 -4.91 3.75 30.29
N ARG A 393 -5.21 2.51 29.87
CA ARG A 393 -5.48 1.34 30.71
C ARG A 393 -4.36 0.29 30.66
N GLY A 394 -3.16 0.68 30.22
CA GLY A 394 -1.99 -0.19 30.13
C GLY A 394 -1.98 -1.14 28.93
N VAL A 395 -2.86 -0.94 27.94
CA VAL A 395 -3.03 -1.88 26.82
C VAL A 395 -1.98 -1.64 25.73
N ALA A 396 -1.07 -2.60 25.56
CA ALA A 396 -0.01 -2.58 24.55
C ALA A 396 -0.43 -3.26 23.23
N GLN A 397 0.40 -3.10 22.20
CA GLN A 397 0.26 -3.82 20.93
C GLN A 397 0.66 -5.30 21.09
N GLY A 398 -0.05 -6.22 20.42
CA GLY A 398 0.26 -7.66 20.45
C GLY A 398 -0.32 -8.44 21.64
N THR A 399 -0.75 -7.77 22.71
CA THR A 399 -1.43 -8.40 23.86
C THR A 399 -2.68 -9.15 23.43
N VAL A 400 -2.95 -10.29 24.09
CA VAL A 400 -4.13 -11.14 23.83
C VAL A 400 -5.09 -11.04 25.02
N PHE A 401 -6.38 -10.92 24.71
CA PHE A 401 -7.44 -10.86 25.70
C PHE A 401 -8.59 -11.82 25.36
N THR A 402 -9.21 -12.37 26.39
CA THR A 402 -10.41 -13.21 26.27
C THR A 402 -11.65 -12.35 26.49
N VAL A 403 -12.54 -12.34 25.48
CA VAL A 403 -13.80 -11.59 25.48
C VAL A 403 -14.93 -12.49 25.98
N TRP A 404 -15.50 -12.12 27.11
CA TRP A 404 -16.66 -12.77 27.71
C TRP A 404 -17.94 -11.98 27.43
N LYS A 405 -19.02 -12.70 27.11
CA LYS A 405 -20.37 -12.17 26.97
C LYS A 405 -21.34 -13.11 27.67
N ASP A 406 -22.30 -12.59 28.43
CA ASP A 406 -23.35 -13.36 29.11
C ASP A 406 -22.83 -14.57 29.91
N LYS A 407 -21.68 -14.38 30.60
CA LYS A 407 -20.93 -15.41 31.37
C LYS A 407 -20.41 -16.59 30.53
N ARG A 408 -20.11 -16.37 29.25
CA ARG A 408 -19.45 -17.34 28.35
C ARG A 408 -18.30 -16.68 27.58
N GLU A 409 -17.24 -17.44 27.30
CA GLU A 409 -16.20 -17.04 26.34
C GLU A 409 -16.84 -16.92 24.94
N ALA A 410 -16.69 -15.76 24.31
CA ALA A 410 -17.35 -15.41 23.04
C ALA A 410 -16.36 -15.18 21.90
N ALA A 411 -15.18 -14.62 22.22
CA ALA A 411 -14.06 -14.50 21.30
C ALA A 411 -12.73 -14.38 22.07
N ARG A 412 -11.60 -14.68 21.43
CA ARG A 412 -10.29 -14.13 21.81
C ARG A 412 -9.84 -13.10 20.80
N ILE A 413 -9.28 -11.99 21.30
CA ILE A 413 -8.82 -10.88 20.47
C ILE A 413 -7.33 -10.62 20.70
N ARG A 414 -6.61 -10.23 19.65
CA ARG A 414 -5.24 -9.70 19.78
C ARG A 414 -5.23 -8.23 19.36
N VAL A 415 -4.54 -7.40 20.13
CA VAL A 415 -4.40 -5.97 19.84
C VAL A 415 -3.53 -5.75 18.59
N GLN A 416 -4.10 -5.08 17.59
CA GLN A 416 -3.35 -4.61 16.42
C GLN A 416 -2.77 -3.21 16.67
N SER A 417 -3.52 -2.31 17.31
CA SER A 417 -3.04 -1.00 17.74
C SER A 417 -3.85 -0.45 18.91
N SER A 418 -3.21 0.38 19.73
CA SER A 418 -3.77 1.01 20.93
C SER A 418 -3.47 2.51 20.87
N ARG A 419 -4.41 3.35 21.28
CA ARG A 419 -4.29 4.82 21.38
C ARG A 419 -4.99 5.29 22.65
N GLU A 420 -4.96 6.59 22.93
CA GLU A 420 -5.83 7.18 23.95
C GLU A 420 -7.31 7.03 23.53
N GLY A 421 -8.18 6.70 24.49
CA GLY A 421 -9.60 6.43 24.33
C GLY A 421 -10.00 5.17 23.55
N PHE A 422 -9.12 4.58 22.72
CA PHE A 422 -9.51 3.53 21.77
C PHE A 422 -8.47 2.44 21.50
N LEU A 423 -8.99 1.23 21.30
CA LEU A 423 -8.25 0.01 20.99
C LEU A 423 -8.78 -0.62 19.70
N LEU A 424 -7.88 -0.97 18.79
CA LEU A 424 -8.18 -1.75 17.58
C LEU A 424 -7.58 -3.15 17.73
N ALA A 425 -8.44 -4.15 17.76
CA ALA A 425 -8.07 -5.55 17.94
C ALA A 425 -8.71 -6.43 16.86
N TYR A 426 -8.12 -7.60 16.59
CA TYR A 426 -8.67 -8.58 15.65
C TYR A 426 -9.05 -9.87 16.39
N ILE A 427 -10.20 -10.45 16.02
CA ILE A 427 -10.65 -11.75 16.54
C ILE A 427 -9.77 -12.87 15.97
N LEU A 428 -9.23 -13.72 16.85
CA LEU A 428 -8.39 -14.85 16.46
C LEU A 428 -9.26 -15.93 15.78
N PRO A 429 -9.03 -16.28 14.49
CA PRO A 429 -9.99 -17.09 13.70
C PRO A 429 -10.28 -18.52 14.18
N ARG A 430 -9.55 -19.03 15.18
CA ARG A 430 -9.80 -20.34 15.83
C ARG A 430 -10.57 -20.25 17.15
N PHE A 431 -10.79 -19.04 17.66
CA PHE A 431 -11.26 -18.78 19.03
C PHE A 431 -12.40 -17.77 19.10
N GLY A 432 -13.18 -17.60 18.03
CA GLY A 432 -14.36 -16.72 18.01
C GLY A 432 -15.00 -16.59 16.64
N GLU A 433 -16.31 -16.35 16.60
CA GLU A 433 -17.06 -16.05 15.37
C GLU A 433 -17.46 -14.57 15.36
N PRO A 434 -16.95 -13.73 14.43
CA PRO A 434 -17.29 -12.30 14.38
C PRO A 434 -18.80 -11.99 14.25
N GLN A 435 -19.61 -12.95 13.79
CA GLN A 435 -21.05 -12.80 13.62
C GLN A 435 -21.86 -12.88 14.93
N LYS A 436 -21.26 -13.38 16.03
CA LYS A 436 -21.91 -13.50 17.34
C LYS A 436 -21.81 -12.24 18.21
N LEU A 437 -20.98 -11.27 17.80
CA LEU A 437 -20.73 -10.02 18.49
C LEU A 437 -21.27 -8.84 17.67
N ARG A 438 -21.90 -7.88 18.36
CA ARG A 438 -22.58 -6.73 17.74
C ARG A 438 -22.14 -5.41 18.37
N PRO A 439 -22.10 -4.30 17.62
CA PRO A 439 -21.97 -2.97 18.21
C PRO A 439 -23.04 -2.72 19.28
N GLY A 440 -22.64 -2.16 20.41
CA GLY A 440 -23.48 -1.95 21.59
C GLY A 440 -23.58 -3.15 22.55
N ASP A 441 -23.01 -4.32 22.22
CA ASP A 441 -22.91 -5.42 23.18
C ASP A 441 -22.03 -5.03 24.37
N SER A 442 -22.56 -5.18 25.59
CA SER A 442 -21.76 -5.17 26.82
C SER A 442 -20.96 -6.47 26.93
N ILE A 443 -19.65 -6.33 27.08
CA ILE A 443 -18.71 -7.45 27.17
C ILE A 443 -17.72 -7.22 28.33
N TYR A 444 -17.03 -8.28 28.71
CA TYR A 444 -16.05 -8.26 29.78
C TYR A 444 -14.73 -8.84 29.26
N ILE A 445 -13.63 -8.12 29.46
CA ILE A 445 -12.35 -8.42 28.81
C ILE A 445 -11.31 -8.73 29.88
N ILE A 446 -10.73 -9.93 29.81
CA ILE A 446 -9.76 -10.45 30.78
C ILE A 446 -8.42 -10.65 30.05
N PRO A 447 -7.28 -10.19 30.59
CA PRO A 447 -5.96 -10.46 30.01
C PRO A 447 -5.67 -11.97 30.06
N GLU A 448 -5.17 -12.54 28.96
CA GLU A 448 -4.74 -13.94 28.96
C GLU A 448 -3.32 -14.05 29.53
N LEU A 449 -3.21 -14.55 30.76
CA LEU A 449 -1.93 -14.95 31.35
C LEU A 449 -1.26 -16.01 30.46
N GLU A 450 0.02 -15.82 30.15
CA GLU A 450 0.76 -16.74 29.26
C GLU A 450 0.83 -18.15 29.85
N GLN A 451 0.01 -19.06 29.33
CA GLN A 451 0.26 -20.49 29.46
C GLN A 451 1.49 -20.83 28.60
N SER A 452 2.60 -21.15 29.25
CA SER A 452 3.80 -21.66 28.60
C SER A 452 3.47 -22.93 27.79
N LEU A 453 3.80 -22.90 26.50
CA LEU A 453 3.71 -24.04 25.56
C LEU A 453 4.73 -25.15 25.89
#